data_AF-A0A2L2YCM4-F1
#
_entry.id   AF-A0A2L2YCM4-F1
#
_cell.length_a   1.000
_cell.length_b   1.000
_cell.length_c   1.000
_cell.angle_alpha   90.00
_cell.angle_beta   90.00
_cell.angle_gamma   90.00
#
_symmetry.space_group_name_H-M   'P 1'
#
loop_
_entity.id
_entity.type
_entity.pdbx_description
1 polymer ?
#
loop_
_entity_poly.entity_id
_entity_poly.type
_entity_poly.pdbx_seq_one_letter_code
_entity_poly.pdbx_strand_id
1 'polypeptide(L)'
;EVDDSGQKEYIRDLLAALDEAEERIDSLEVVLSEPTPTEIDENNGPNYSRLLAACRSSIDVIQHLNNILSENPSHGSSECIKIRTEGMINRWEKIENATLDKELRAMKRFEKWQQFCLELKNIEKWLLDSLQLLTSQTMSDVNIEKFIVELQKHKALITEIGGYKKSILTLNAAGQNLSSVFKSKNNSDSIKIKLKAVNDHWDKLCLVALEWQNKLQSEFLKSEDLKKTLSEMELWLKESRERLLAVPLKYKKGDKRIYDLHTEVFALNQQLENCSQQVQLLLNVSDQLFDDETMDEEKKSDTRYMEIQSRLSCILKESEELQTECSERLSILSKLLLANRISPLPEEQANDSSEENRPPTKIRQCCQYLVRVARASIPLQAILLLLLGAAFLIPRDEEEISCRLSNNFASSLNTMLRYPDGPPPV
;
A
#
# COMPACT_ATOMS: atom_id res chain seq x y z
N GLU A 1 -36.16 -11.20 74.74
CA GLU A 1 -35.96 -9.74 74.63
C GLU A 1 -34.68 -9.31 73.92
N VAL A 2 -33.62 -10.15 73.82
CA VAL A 2 -32.37 -9.77 73.14
C VAL A 2 -32.45 -9.79 71.59
N ASP A 3 -33.35 -10.61 71.01
CA ASP A 3 -33.49 -10.81 69.55
C ASP A 3 -34.24 -9.68 68.82
N ASP A 4 -35.23 -9.06 69.50
CA ASP A 4 -36.06 -7.98 68.95
C ASP A 4 -35.31 -6.63 68.85
N SER A 5 -34.26 -6.43 69.65
CA SER A 5 -33.42 -5.23 69.58
C SER A 5 -32.52 -5.23 68.35
N GLY A 6 -31.90 -6.38 68.03
CA GLY A 6 -31.02 -6.52 66.86
C GLY A 6 -31.78 -6.42 65.54
N GLN A 7 -32.98 -7.03 65.46
CA GLN A 7 -33.85 -6.88 64.28
C GLN A 7 -34.23 -5.42 63.98
N LYS A 8 -34.53 -4.63 65.01
CA LYS A 8 -34.87 -3.21 64.85
C LYS A 8 -33.67 -2.38 64.37
N GLU A 9 -32.46 -2.77 64.77
CA GLU A 9 -31.21 -2.16 64.31
C GLU A 9 -30.97 -2.48 62.82
N TYR A 10 -31.08 -3.75 62.41
CA TYR A 10 -30.97 -4.15 61.00
C TYR A 10 -32.03 -3.50 60.10
N ILE A 11 -33.26 -3.32 60.59
CA ILE A 11 -34.32 -2.60 59.87
C ILE A 11 -33.95 -1.12 59.68
N ARG A 12 -33.41 -0.47 60.71
CA ARG A 12 -32.96 0.93 60.63
C ARG A 12 -31.82 1.07 59.63
N ASP A 13 -30.84 0.17 59.68
CA ASP A 13 -29.69 0.19 58.78
C ASP A 13 -30.10 -0.08 57.34
N LEU A 14 -31.06 -0.99 57.11
CA LEU A 14 -31.62 -1.25 55.78
C LEU A 14 -32.35 -0.02 55.22
N LEU A 15 -33.14 0.69 56.05
CA LEU A 15 -33.80 1.92 55.62
C LEU A 15 -32.78 3.02 55.29
N ALA A 16 -31.72 3.18 56.09
CA ALA A 16 -30.64 4.13 55.79
C ALA A 16 -29.90 3.78 54.49
N ALA A 17 -29.62 2.50 54.26
CA ALA A 17 -29.00 2.02 53.03
C ALA A 17 -29.91 2.23 51.80
N LEU A 18 -31.24 2.05 51.96
CA LEU A 18 -32.23 2.33 50.93
C LEU A 18 -32.27 3.82 50.57
N ASP A 19 -32.25 4.71 51.56
CA ASP A 19 -32.25 6.16 51.33
C ASP A 19 -30.95 6.63 50.64
N GLU A 20 -29.81 6.08 51.06
CA GLU A 20 -28.51 6.36 50.42
C GLU A 20 -28.44 5.83 48.98
N ALA A 21 -28.96 4.62 48.73
CA ALA A 21 -29.04 4.07 47.38
C ALA A 21 -29.94 4.92 46.48
N GLU A 22 -31.07 5.40 47.01
CA GLU A 22 -32.00 6.28 46.31
C GLU A 22 -31.32 7.57 45.84
N GLU A 23 -30.59 8.25 46.72
CA GLU A 23 -29.85 9.48 46.38
C GLU A 23 -28.78 9.26 45.30
N ARG A 24 -28.02 8.15 45.41
CA ARG A 24 -26.97 7.79 44.43
C ARG A 24 -27.58 7.43 43.07
N ILE A 25 -28.69 6.70 43.06
CA ILE A 25 -29.43 6.35 41.85
C ILE A 25 -30.04 7.58 41.20
N ASP A 26 -30.67 8.48 41.97
CA ASP A 26 -31.22 9.75 41.46
C ASP A 26 -30.12 10.58 40.80
N SER A 27 -28.96 10.67 41.44
CA SER A 27 -27.78 11.36 40.89
C SER A 27 -27.31 10.74 39.56
N LEU A 28 -27.28 9.41 39.47
CA LEU A 28 -26.92 8.72 38.23
C LEU A 28 -27.98 8.89 37.13
N GLU A 29 -29.28 8.92 37.47
CA GLU A 29 -30.35 9.19 36.50
C GLU A 29 -30.26 10.59 35.90
N VAL A 30 -29.89 11.60 36.70
CA VAL A 30 -29.62 12.95 36.19
C VAL A 30 -28.50 12.90 35.14
N VAL A 31 -27.39 12.23 35.45
CA VAL A 31 -26.28 12.04 34.51
C VAL A 31 -26.71 11.23 33.28
N LEU A 32 -27.62 10.26 33.42
CA LEU A 32 -28.18 9.51 32.28
C LEU A 32 -29.08 10.36 31.38
N SER A 33 -29.81 11.32 31.96
CA SER A 33 -30.70 12.22 31.22
C SER A 33 -29.95 13.19 30.29
N GLU A 34 -28.69 13.50 30.62
CA GLU A 34 -27.83 14.34 29.79
C GLU A 34 -27.50 13.66 28.45
N PRO A 35 -27.29 14.41 27.36
CA PRO A 35 -26.78 13.82 26.12
C PRO A 35 -25.44 13.13 26.40
N THR A 36 -25.18 12.00 25.72
CA THR A 36 -23.86 11.37 25.82
C THR A 36 -22.79 12.41 25.46
N PRO A 37 -21.75 12.57 26.30
CA PRO A 37 -20.70 13.55 26.04
C PRO A 37 -20.12 13.35 24.66
N THR A 38 -20.08 14.46 23.93
CA THR A 38 -19.45 14.54 22.62
C THR A 38 -18.14 15.32 22.69
N GLU A 39 -17.86 16.01 23.79
CA GLU A 39 -16.59 16.70 23.96
C GLU A 39 -15.50 15.68 24.30
N ILE A 40 -14.52 15.57 23.40
CA ILE A 40 -13.33 14.75 23.55
C ILE A 40 -12.35 15.55 24.41
N ASP A 41 -12.60 15.55 25.71
CA ASP A 41 -11.59 15.95 26.68
C ASP A 41 -10.94 14.64 27.15
N GLU A 42 -9.69 14.39 26.73
CA GLU A 42 -8.94 13.15 27.02
C GLU A 42 -8.88 12.84 28.53
N ASN A 43 -9.09 13.86 29.37
CA ASN A 43 -9.05 13.78 30.83
C ASN A 43 -10.42 13.81 31.53
N ASN A 44 -11.53 14.00 30.82
CA ASN A 44 -12.82 14.30 31.43
C ASN A 44 -14.00 13.50 30.84
N GLY A 45 -13.74 12.23 30.52
CA GLY A 45 -14.81 11.28 30.27
C GLY A 45 -15.77 11.20 31.46
N PRO A 46 -17.09 11.05 31.23
CA PRO A 46 -18.04 10.83 32.31
C PRO A 46 -17.59 9.59 33.11
N ASN A 47 -17.37 9.76 34.43
CA ASN A 47 -16.91 8.72 35.34
C ASN A 47 -18.02 7.68 35.63
N TYR A 48 -18.66 7.12 34.59
CA TYR A 48 -19.77 6.17 34.69
C TYR A 48 -19.39 4.95 35.53
N SER A 49 -18.19 4.41 35.33
CA SER A 49 -17.65 3.29 36.11
C SER A 49 -17.59 3.58 37.62
N ARG A 50 -17.17 4.79 38.01
CA ARG A 50 -17.12 5.22 39.42
C ARG A 50 -18.52 5.39 40.01
N LEU A 51 -19.44 5.98 39.25
CA LEU A 51 -20.83 6.16 39.68
C LEU A 51 -21.56 4.83 39.82
N LEU A 52 -21.34 3.89 38.87
CA LEU A 52 -21.85 2.53 38.94
C LEU A 52 -21.30 1.79 40.15
N ALA A 53 -19.99 1.86 40.41
CA ALA A 53 -19.38 1.21 41.57
C ALA A 53 -19.97 1.71 42.90
N ALA A 54 -20.22 3.03 43.02
CA ALA A 54 -20.83 3.61 44.21
C ALA A 54 -22.27 3.12 44.42
N CYS A 55 -23.09 3.10 43.37
CA CYS A 55 -24.46 2.60 43.45
C CYS A 55 -24.50 1.09 43.74
N ARG A 56 -23.64 0.31 43.07
CA ARG A 56 -23.51 -1.14 43.28
C ARG A 56 -23.18 -1.48 44.74
N SER A 57 -22.25 -0.75 45.34
CA SER A 57 -21.90 -0.91 46.76
C SER A 57 -23.09 -0.70 47.70
N SER A 58 -23.97 0.27 47.43
CA SER A 58 -25.17 0.50 48.24
C SER A 58 -26.21 -0.61 48.06
N ILE A 59 -26.35 -1.12 46.83
CA ILE A 59 -27.27 -2.23 46.52
C ILE A 59 -26.81 -3.54 47.16
N ASP A 60 -25.50 -3.83 47.17
CA ASP A 60 -24.96 -5.03 47.81
C ASP A 60 -25.23 -5.00 49.35
N VAL A 61 -25.16 -3.83 49.99
CA VAL A 61 -25.53 -3.65 51.42
C VAL A 61 -27.03 -3.91 51.65
N ILE A 62 -27.90 -3.36 50.80
CA ILE A 62 -29.35 -3.60 50.85
C ILE A 62 -29.65 -5.10 50.72
N GLN A 63 -29.04 -5.78 49.75
CA GLN A 63 -29.23 -7.21 49.53
C GLN A 63 -28.77 -8.03 50.74
N HIS A 64 -27.61 -7.70 51.33
CA HIS A 64 -27.09 -8.37 52.51
C HIS A 64 -28.03 -8.23 53.72
N LEU A 65 -28.43 -6.99 54.04
CA LEU A 65 -29.33 -6.72 55.17
C LEU A 65 -30.72 -7.34 54.96
N ASN A 66 -31.23 -7.32 53.73
CA ASN A 66 -32.51 -7.94 53.39
C ASN A 66 -32.48 -9.47 53.52
N ASN A 67 -31.35 -10.11 53.19
CA ASN A 67 -31.17 -11.55 53.38
C ASN A 67 -31.15 -11.93 54.87
N ILE A 68 -30.42 -11.20 55.71
CA ILE A 68 -30.39 -11.40 57.17
C ILE A 68 -31.79 -11.27 57.78
N LEU A 69 -32.56 -10.27 57.34
CA LEU A 69 -33.94 -10.04 57.80
C LEU A 69 -34.93 -11.08 57.26
N SER A 70 -34.62 -11.74 56.15
CA SER A 70 -35.44 -12.82 55.58
C SER A 70 -35.23 -14.16 56.30
N GLU A 71 -34.03 -14.40 56.83
CA GLU A 71 -33.71 -15.58 57.64
C GLU A 71 -34.38 -15.56 59.03
N ASN A 72 -34.69 -14.37 59.56
CA ASN A 72 -35.37 -14.17 60.84
C ASN A 72 -36.61 -13.26 60.67
N PRO A 73 -37.79 -13.78 60.30
CA PRO A 73 -38.98 -12.95 60.04
C PRO A 73 -39.70 -12.50 61.33
N SER A 74 -39.82 -11.19 61.54
CA SER A 74 -40.72 -10.60 62.55
C SER A 74 -42.07 -10.23 61.94
N HIS A 75 -43.17 -10.51 62.67
CA HIS A 75 -44.54 -10.24 62.20
C HIS A 75 -44.86 -8.73 62.22
N GLY A 76 -45.09 -8.16 61.04
CA GLY A 76 -45.90 -6.94 60.88
C GLY A 76 -45.26 -5.77 60.12
N SER A 77 -43.94 -5.62 60.12
CA SER A 77 -43.22 -4.54 59.41
C SER A 77 -42.42 -5.00 58.18
N SER A 78 -42.55 -6.29 57.82
CA SER A 78 -41.69 -6.96 56.83
C SER A 78 -42.08 -6.71 55.37
N GLU A 79 -43.37 -6.53 55.07
CA GLU A 79 -43.85 -6.53 53.68
C GLU A 79 -43.54 -5.23 52.92
N CYS A 80 -43.73 -4.06 53.54
CA CYS A 80 -43.46 -2.78 52.89
C CYS A 80 -41.97 -2.56 52.61
N ILE A 81 -41.10 -3.03 53.52
CA ILE A 81 -39.64 -2.97 53.36
C ILE A 81 -39.20 -3.89 52.23
N LYS A 82 -39.76 -5.11 52.14
CA LYS A 82 -39.51 -6.02 51.00
C LYS A 82 -39.90 -5.39 49.67
N ILE A 83 -41.09 -4.81 49.58
CA ILE A 83 -41.55 -4.11 48.36
C ILE A 83 -40.59 -2.96 47.99
N ARG A 84 -40.14 -2.15 48.97
CA ARG A 84 -39.18 -1.05 48.72
C ARG A 84 -37.82 -1.59 48.25
N THR A 85 -37.32 -2.66 48.86
CA THR A 85 -36.07 -3.34 48.48
C THR A 85 -36.15 -3.93 47.07
N GLU A 86 -37.20 -4.68 46.75
CA GLU A 86 -37.42 -5.24 45.42
C GLU A 86 -37.58 -4.14 44.36
N GLY A 87 -38.31 -3.05 44.69
CA GLY A 87 -38.42 -1.87 43.84
C GLY A 87 -37.07 -1.22 43.55
N MET A 88 -36.22 -1.09 44.58
CA MET A 88 -34.89 -0.51 44.46
C MET A 88 -33.96 -1.37 43.60
N ILE A 89 -33.97 -2.69 43.79
CA ILE A 89 -33.17 -3.63 42.98
C ILE A 89 -33.60 -3.58 41.50
N ASN A 90 -34.90 -3.60 41.23
CA ASN A 90 -35.43 -3.49 39.87
C ASN A 90 -35.08 -2.15 39.19
N ARG A 91 -35.06 -1.06 39.96
CA ARG A 91 -34.64 0.27 39.47
C ARG A 91 -33.14 0.28 39.17
N TRP A 92 -32.33 -0.26 40.07
CA TRP A 92 -30.89 -0.42 39.89
C TRP A 92 -30.56 -1.20 38.61
N GLU A 93 -31.15 -2.37 38.38
CA GLU A 93 -30.87 -3.19 37.20
C GLU A 93 -31.15 -2.45 35.89
N LYS A 94 -32.21 -1.63 35.83
CA LYS A 94 -32.54 -0.82 34.65
C LYS A 94 -31.49 0.27 34.41
N ILE A 95 -31.08 0.95 35.48
CA ILE A 95 -30.10 2.04 35.43
C ILE A 95 -28.71 1.51 35.11
N GLU A 96 -28.31 0.38 35.70
CA GLU A 96 -27.04 -0.30 35.43
C GLU A 96 -26.93 -0.62 33.94
N ASN A 97 -27.94 -1.27 33.36
CA ASN A 97 -27.99 -1.57 31.93
C ASN A 97 -27.96 -0.30 31.06
N ALA A 98 -28.74 0.73 31.42
CA ALA A 98 -28.78 1.99 30.68
C ALA A 98 -27.44 2.74 30.71
N THR A 99 -26.73 2.67 31.85
CA THR A 99 -25.43 3.31 32.04
C THR A 99 -24.34 2.59 31.25
N LEU A 100 -24.31 1.26 31.31
CA LEU A 100 -23.37 0.45 30.52
C LEU A 100 -23.55 0.67 29.02
N ASP A 101 -24.79 0.73 28.53
CA ASP A 101 -25.06 1.06 27.13
C ASP A 101 -24.64 2.50 26.76
N LYS A 102 -24.85 3.47 27.67
CA LYS A 102 -24.40 4.86 27.45
C LYS A 102 -22.87 4.96 27.42
N GLU A 103 -22.17 4.22 28.29
CA GLU A 103 -20.70 4.12 28.32
C GLU A 103 -20.17 3.50 27.03
N LEU A 104 -20.73 2.37 26.60
CA LEU A 104 -20.38 1.72 25.33
C LEU A 104 -20.56 2.66 24.14
N ARG A 105 -21.67 3.40 24.09
CA ARG A 105 -21.92 4.41 23.04
C ARG A 105 -20.90 5.56 23.10
N ALA A 106 -20.49 6.00 24.29
CA ALA A 106 -19.46 7.01 24.46
C ALA A 106 -18.10 6.52 23.96
N MET A 107 -17.68 5.32 24.37
CA MET A 107 -16.42 4.69 23.94
C MET A 107 -16.36 4.53 22.41
N LYS A 108 -17.42 4.00 21.78
CA LYS A 108 -17.49 3.85 20.31
C LYS A 108 -17.42 5.18 19.57
N ARG A 109 -17.99 6.26 20.12
CA ARG A 109 -17.89 7.60 19.54
C ARG A 109 -16.48 8.15 19.65
N PHE A 110 -15.84 7.95 20.80
CA PHE A 110 -14.46 8.36 21.03
C PHE A 110 -13.48 7.65 20.10
N GLU A 111 -13.61 6.32 19.94
CA GLU A 111 -12.79 5.53 19.02
C GLU A 111 -12.90 6.04 17.58
N LYS A 112 -14.13 6.27 17.09
CA LYS A 112 -14.37 6.85 15.75
C LYS A 112 -13.75 8.24 15.60
N TRP A 113 -13.83 9.07 16.63
CA TRP A 113 -13.20 10.38 16.62
C TRP A 113 -11.67 10.28 16.56
N GLN A 114 -11.07 9.39 17.35
CA GLN A 114 -9.64 9.17 17.37
C GLN A 114 -9.15 8.68 15.99
N GLN A 115 -9.86 7.73 15.39
CA GLN A 115 -9.56 7.25 14.05
C GLN A 115 -9.63 8.39 13.02
N PHE A 116 -10.69 9.20 13.05
CA PHE A 116 -10.83 10.37 12.18
C PHE A 116 -9.65 11.34 12.34
N CYS A 117 -9.25 11.65 13.57
CA CYS A 117 -8.11 12.55 13.84
C CYS A 117 -6.78 11.99 13.31
N LEU A 118 -6.56 10.68 13.45
CA LEU A 118 -5.36 10.02 12.93
C LEU A 118 -5.34 10.02 11.40
N GLU A 119 -6.45 9.66 10.75
CA GLU A 119 -6.58 9.69 9.29
C GLU A 119 -6.40 11.09 8.73
N LEU A 120 -7.03 12.10 9.36
CA LEU A 120 -6.87 13.50 9.00
C LEU A 120 -5.40 13.92 9.02
N LYS A 121 -4.69 13.64 10.11
CA LYS A 121 -3.28 14.01 10.27
C LYS A 121 -2.39 13.31 9.23
N ASN A 122 -2.66 12.05 8.93
CA ASN A 122 -1.90 11.29 7.94
C ASN A 122 -2.10 11.88 6.54
N ILE A 123 -3.34 12.20 6.16
CA ILE A 123 -3.67 12.81 4.87
C ILE A 123 -3.08 14.21 4.76
N GLU A 124 -3.20 15.06 5.78
CA GLU A 124 -2.62 16.40 5.81
C GLU A 124 -1.10 16.36 5.63
N LYS A 125 -0.42 15.44 6.32
CA LYS A 125 1.03 15.25 6.18
C LYS A 125 1.40 14.83 4.77
N TRP A 126 0.73 13.82 4.22
CA TRP A 126 1.01 13.34 2.86
C TRP A 126 0.78 14.44 1.82
N LEU A 127 -0.32 15.18 1.91
CA LEU A 127 -0.60 16.31 1.02
C LEU A 127 0.52 17.36 1.05
N LEU A 128 1.00 17.71 2.24
CA LEU A 128 2.07 18.68 2.41
C LEU A 128 3.39 18.18 1.79
N ASP A 129 3.78 16.95 2.14
CA ASP A 129 5.03 16.33 1.66
C ASP A 129 5.01 16.19 0.11
N SER A 130 3.88 15.76 -0.46
CA SER A 130 3.71 15.61 -1.91
C SER A 130 3.71 16.95 -2.65
N LEU A 131 3.03 17.98 -2.11
CA LEU A 131 3.06 19.34 -2.68
C LEU A 131 4.47 19.92 -2.66
N GLN A 132 5.21 19.73 -1.57
CA GLN A 132 6.58 20.21 -1.45
C GLN A 132 7.50 19.51 -2.45
N LEU A 133 7.39 18.18 -2.56
CA LEU A 133 8.16 17.39 -3.52
C LEU A 133 7.92 17.88 -4.95
N LEU A 134 6.66 18.04 -5.34
CA LEU A 134 6.28 18.43 -6.69
C LEU A 134 6.70 19.87 -7.02
N THR A 135 6.55 20.81 -6.08
CA THR A 135 6.95 22.21 -6.27
C THR A 135 8.48 22.37 -6.36
N SER A 136 9.24 21.46 -5.75
CA SER A 136 10.70 21.46 -5.82
C SER A 136 11.27 20.91 -7.12
N GLN A 137 10.46 20.26 -7.97
CA GLN A 137 10.92 19.68 -9.22
C GLN A 137 11.23 20.75 -10.26
N THR A 138 12.44 20.70 -10.82
CA THR A 138 12.90 21.62 -11.88
C THR A 138 13.42 20.83 -13.06
N MET A 139 12.85 21.06 -14.26
CA MET A 139 13.43 20.58 -15.52
C MET A 139 14.53 21.55 -15.94
N SER A 140 15.79 21.22 -15.68
CA SER A 140 16.94 21.93 -16.26
C SER A 140 17.95 20.91 -16.79
N ASP A 141 18.29 21.03 -18.07
CA ASP A 141 19.33 20.26 -18.77
C ASP A 141 19.11 18.72 -18.70
N VAL A 142 18.06 18.28 -19.40
CA VAL A 142 17.48 16.94 -19.27
C VAL A 142 17.84 16.09 -20.48
N ASN A 143 18.87 15.24 -20.32
CA ASN A 143 19.10 14.11 -21.23
C ASN A 143 17.99 13.06 -21.07
N ILE A 144 17.90 12.12 -22.01
CA ILE A 144 16.85 11.08 -22.03
C ILE A 144 16.76 10.30 -20.71
N GLU A 145 17.89 10.00 -20.07
CA GLU A 145 17.93 9.21 -18.84
C GLU A 145 17.30 9.96 -17.66
N LYS A 146 17.66 11.23 -17.46
CA LYS A 146 17.02 12.09 -16.45
C LYS A 146 15.54 12.27 -16.76
N PHE A 147 15.18 12.38 -18.04
CA PHE A 147 13.78 12.52 -18.45
C PHE A 147 12.95 11.29 -18.06
N ILE A 148 13.46 10.09 -18.34
CA ILE A 148 12.82 8.82 -17.94
C ILE A 148 12.64 8.75 -16.42
N VAL A 149 13.68 9.10 -15.65
CA VAL A 149 13.60 9.11 -14.19
C VAL A 149 12.51 10.06 -13.69
N GLU A 150 12.42 11.26 -14.28
CA GLU A 150 11.43 12.24 -13.85
C GLU A 150 10.00 11.82 -14.22
N LEU A 151 9.82 11.23 -15.40
CA LEU A 151 8.54 10.65 -15.79
C LEU A 151 8.12 9.49 -14.87
N GLN A 152 9.05 8.63 -14.46
CA GLN A 152 8.76 7.54 -13.52
C GLN A 152 8.33 8.06 -12.14
N LYS A 153 9.00 9.10 -11.63
CA LYS A 153 8.58 9.76 -10.38
C LYS A 153 7.19 10.36 -10.51
N HIS A 154 6.91 11.05 -11.62
CA HIS A 154 5.58 11.61 -11.86
C HIS A 154 4.51 10.53 -11.92
N LYS A 155 4.76 9.42 -12.63
CA LYS A 155 3.86 8.26 -12.65
C LYS A 155 3.59 7.69 -11.26
N ALA A 156 4.62 7.54 -10.43
CA ALA A 156 4.46 7.07 -9.06
C ALA A 156 3.56 8.02 -8.26
N LEU A 157 3.78 9.34 -8.38
CA LEU A 157 2.96 10.35 -7.74
C LEU A 157 1.48 10.29 -8.16
N ILE A 158 1.18 10.19 -9.47
CA ILE A 158 -0.21 10.08 -9.92
C ILE A 158 -0.87 8.80 -9.39
N THR A 159 -0.12 7.69 -9.35
CA THR A 159 -0.62 6.43 -8.78
C THR A 159 -0.95 6.58 -7.29
N GLU A 160 -0.08 7.27 -6.54
CA GLU A 160 -0.32 7.59 -5.13
C GLU A 160 -1.55 8.49 -4.95
N ILE A 161 -1.68 9.55 -5.75
CA ILE A 161 -2.86 10.42 -5.76
C ILE A 161 -4.12 9.55 -5.97
N GLY A 162 -4.14 8.70 -7.00
CA GLY A 162 -5.25 7.77 -7.22
C GLY A 162 -5.58 6.89 -6.00
N GLY A 163 -4.57 6.42 -5.26
CA GLY A 163 -4.75 5.65 -4.03
C GLY A 163 -5.36 6.47 -2.88
N TYR A 164 -4.92 7.71 -2.68
CA TYR A 164 -5.39 8.59 -1.61
C TYR A 164 -6.80 9.15 -1.86
N LYS A 165 -7.28 9.15 -3.11
CA LYS A 165 -8.64 9.60 -3.45
C LYS A 165 -9.71 8.91 -2.61
N LYS A 166 -9.63 7.58 -2.46
CA LYS A 166 -10.58 6.81 -1.64
C LYS A 166 -10.50 7.22 -0.17
N SER A 167 -9.30 7.36 0.38
CA SER A 167 -9.10 7.76 1.77
C SER A 167 -9.69 9.15 2.07
N ILE A 168 -9.56 10.10 1.15
CA ILE A 168 -10.15 11.44 1.30
C ILE A 168 -11.67 11.40 1.24
N LEU A 169 -12.26 10.58 0.35
CA LEU A 169 -13.71 10.36 0.32
C LEU A 169 -14.21 9.79 1.65
N THR A 170 -13.53 8.77 2.17
CA THR A 170 -13.86 8.14 3.45
C THR A 170 -13.72 9.13 4.60
N LEU A 171 -12.65 9.94 4.63
CA LEU A 171 -12.44 10.98 5.63
C LEU A 171 -13.55 12.03 5.61
N ASN A 172 -13.93 12.51 4.43
CA ASN A 172 -15.01 13.47 4.25
C ASN A 172 -16.34 12.90 4.76
N ALA A 173 -16.68 11.66 4.40
CA ALA A 173 -17.89 10.99 4.88
C ALA A 173 -17.88 10.79 6.41
N ALA A 174 -16.74 10.37 6.98
CA ALA A 174 -16.58 10.22 8.42
C ALA A 174 -16.75 11.56 9.16
N GLY A 175 -16.13 12.63 8.65
CA GLY A 175 -16.24 13.95 9.24
C GLY A 175 -17.64 14.57 9.11
N GLN A 176 -18.39 14.29 8.04
CA GLN A 176 -19.81 14.66 7.93
C GLN A 176 -20.68 13.93 8.96
N ASN A 177 -20.48 12.61 9.11
CA ASN A 177 -21.17 11.80 10.12
C ASN A 177 -20.86 12.28 11.54
N LEU A 178 -19.62 12.65 11.82
CA LEU A 178 -19.24 13.22 13.10
C LEU A 178 -19.88 14.60 13.32
N SER A 179 -19.86 15.45 12.30
CA SER A 179 -20.46 16.79 12.34
C SER A 179 -21.97 16.79 12.60
N SER A 180 -22.70 15.74 12.21
CA SER A 180 -24.14 15.57 12.48
C SER A 180 -24.42 15.03 13.89
N VAL A 181 -23.46 14.29 14.48
CA VAL A 181 -23.55 13.78 15.86
C VAL A 181 -23.19 14.86 16.88
N PHE A 182 -22.29 15.79 16.54
CA PHE A 182 -21.94 16.93 17.39
C PHE A 182 -23.06 17.97 17.42
N LYS A 183 -23.75 18.12 18.56
CA LYS A 183 -24.76 19.17 18.77
C LYS A 183 -24.14 20.57 18.93
N SER A 184 -22.88 20.64 19.37
CA SER A 184 -22.15 21.91 19.51
C SER A 184 -21.78 22.47 18.13
N LYS A 185 -22.31 23.65 17.82
CA LYS A 185 -22.06 24.35 16.55
C LYS A 185 -20.56 24.58 16.30
N ASN A 186 -19.79 24.89 17.35
CA ASN A 186 -18.36 25.17 17.25
C ASN A 186 -17.54 23.95 16.79
N ASN A 187 -17.86 22.75 17.29
CA ASN A 187 -17.14 21.53 16.93
C ASN A 187 -17.48 21.08 15.50
N SER A 188 -18.75 21.19 15.11
CA SER A 188 -19.21 20.92 13.75
C SER A 188 -18.51 21.86 12.74
N ASP A 189 -18.44 23.15 13.06
CA ASP A 189 -17.78 24.14 12.19
C ASP A 189 -16.26 23.90 12.09
N SER A 190 -15.61 23.52 13.19
CA SER A 190 -14.18 23.16 13.20
C SER A 190 -13.86 21.98 12.28
N ILE A 191 -14.66 20.91 12.31
CA ILE A 191 -14.49 19.75 11.42
C ILE A 191 -14.67 20.16 9.96
N LYS A 192 -15.70 20.95 9.66
CA LYS A 192 -15.95 21.46 8.30
C LYS A 192 -14.78 22.30 7.77
N ILE A 193 -14.20 23.16 8.61
CA ILE A 193 -13.03 23.98 8.24
C ILE A 193 -11.83 23.08 7.92
N LYS A 194 -11.56 22.07 8.76
CA LYS A 194 -10.45 21.12 8.54
C LYS A 194 -10.64 20.30 7.25
N LEU A 195 -11.83 19.75 7.03
CA LEU A 195 -12.13 19.02 5.80
C LEU A 195 -12.02 19.91 4.57
N LYS A 196 -12.51 21.15 4.65
CA LYS A 196 -12.37 22.11 3.56
C LYS A 196 -10.89 22.37 3.25
N ALA A 197 -10.06 22.56 4.27
CA ALA A 197 -8.63 22.75 4.08
C ALA A 197 -7.98 21.54 3.40
N VAL A 198 -8.30 20.31 3.80
CA VAL A 198 -7.80 19.08 3.13
C VAL A 198 -8.22 19.03 1.66
N ASN A 199 -9.50 19.31 1.37
CA ASN A 199 -10.01 19.30 0.00
C ASN A 199 -9.37 20.40 -0.86
N ASP A 200 -9.21 21.62 -0.33
CA ASP A 200 -8.55 22.71 -1.04
C ASP A 200 -7.06 22.38 -1.32
N HIS A 201 -6.36 21.70 -0.40
CA HIS A 201 -4.98 21.21 -0.63
C HIS A 201 -4.90 20.07 -1.64
N TRP A 202 -5.87 19.15 -1.61
CA TRP A 202 -6.01 18.09 -2.59
C TRP A 202 -6.22 18.64 -4.00
N ASP A 203 -7.17 19.56 -4.17
CA ASP A 203 -7.44 20.20 -5.46
C ASP A 203 -6.19 20.93 -5.97
N LYS A 204 -5.47 21.64 -5.08
CA LYS A 204 -4.19 22.26 -5.42
C LYS A 204 -3.14 21.24 -5.86
N LEU A 205 -3.01 20.10 -5.17
CA LEU A 205 -2.07 19.04 -5.55
C LEU A 205 -2.40 18.48 -6.94
N CYS A 206 -3.66 18.19 -7.22
CA CYS A 206 -4.11 17.72 -8.53
C CYS A 206 -3.81 18.74 -9.63
N LEU A 207 -4.07 20.02 -9.38
CA LEU A 207 -3.77 21.10 -10.33
C LEU A 207 -2.26 21.19 -10.63
N VAL A 208 -1.41 21.22 -9.60
CA VAL A 208 0.05 21.31 -9.80
C VAL A 208 0.58 20.03 -10.48
N ALA A 209 0.01 18.85 -10.17
CA ALA A 209 0.35 17.60 -10.85
C ALA A 209 0.01 17.66 -12.34
N LEU A 210 -1.16 18.20 -12.70
CA LEU A 210 -1.58 18.39 -14.08
C LEU A 210 -0.71 19.42 -14.81
N GLU A 211 -0.37 20.54 -14.17
CA GLU A 211 0.57 21.53 -14.73
C GLU A 211 1.93 20.91 -15.01
N TRP A 212 2.43 20.10 -14.07
CA TRP A 212 3.69 19.37 -14.23
C TRP A 212 3.62 18.33 -15.35
N GLN A 213 2.54 17.56 -15.45
CA GLN A 213 2.29 16.62 -16.55
C GLN A 213 2.34 17.32 -17.90
N ASN A 214 1.64 18.45 -18.05
CA ASN A 214 1.65 19.26 -19.27
C ASN A 214 3.06 19.77 -19.62
N LYS A 215 3.84 20.16 -18.60
CA LYS A 215 5.22 20.57 -18.79
C LYS A 215 6.09 19.41 -19.28
N LEU A 216 5.98 18.23 -18.66
CA LEU A 216 6.69 17.02 -19.08
C LEU A 216 6.34 16.63 -20.53
N GLN A 217 5.06 16.64 -20.89
CA GLN A 217 4.61 16.39 -22.27
C GLN A 217 5.23 17.39 -23.25
N SER A 218 5.22 18.68 -22.92
CA SER A 218 5.80 19.72 -23.79
C SER A 218 7.30 19.52 -24.00
N GLU A 219 8.05 19.22 -22.93
CA GLU A 219 9.48 18.96 -23.00
C GLU A 219 9.80 17.66 -23.76
N PHE A 220 9.00 16.60 -23.59
CA PHE A 220 9.16 15.36 -24.35
C PHE A 220 9.09 15.59 -25.86
N LEU A 221 8.09 16.35 -26.32
CA LEU A 221 7.87 16.62 -27.74
C LEU A 221 8.91 17.57 -28.34
N LYS A 222 9.46 18.47 -27.53
CA LYS A 222 10.47 19.46 -27.93
C LYS A 222 11.90 18.94 -27.83
N SER A 223 12.15 17.85 -27.09
CA SER A 223 13.49 17.35 -26.82
C SER A 223 14.24 17.00 -28.11
N GLU A 224 15.23 17.83 -28.47
CA GLU A 224 16.16 17.57 -29.57
C GLU A 224 17.09 16.40 -29.22
N ASP A 225 17.50 16.30 -27.95
CA ASP A 225 18.32 15.20 -27.44
C ASP A 225 17.63 13.85 -27.59
N LEU A 226 16.32 13.78 -27.36
CA LEU A 226 15.55 12.56 -27.60
C LEU A 226 15.57 12.17 -29.06
N LYS A 227 15.26 13.12 -29.97
CA LYS A 227 15.27 12.85 -31.41
C LYS A 227 16.63 12.40 -31.92
N LYS A 228 17.70 13.01 -31.40
CA LYS A 228 19.08 12.64 -31.71
C LYS A 228 19.41 11.24 -31.21
N THR A 229 19.07 10.92 -29.97
CA THR A 229 19.29 9.58 -29.39
C THR A 229 18.55 8.50 -30.16
N LEU A 230 17.30 8.76 -30.60
CA LEU A 230 16.56 7.84 -31.45
C LEU A 230 17.28 7.60 -32.78
N SER A 231 17.79 8.66 -33.43
CA SER A 231 18.55 8.53 -34.67
C SER A 231 19.87 7.77 -34.49
N GLU A 232 20.54 7.96 -33.36
CA GLU A 232 21.74 7.19 -33.00
C GLU A 232 21.42 5.71 -32.76
N MET A 233 20.30 5.40 -32.10
CA MET A 233 19.83 4.02 -31.91
C MET A 233 19.46 3.34 -33.24
N GLU A 234 18.72 4.02 -34.11
CA GLU A 234 18.36 3.55 -35.46
C GLU A 234 19.63 3.23 -36.28
N LEU A 235 20.62 4.12 -36.26
CA LEU A 235 21.90 3.90 -36.93
C LEU A 235 22.66 2.71 -36.32
N TRP A 236 22.75 2.66 -34.99
CA TRP A 236 23.43 1.56 -34.29
C TRP A 236 22.79 0.21 -34.56
N LEU A 237 21.45 0.11 -34.63
CA LEU A 237 20.74 -1.12 -34.98
C LEU A 237 21.07 -1.56 -36.41
N LYS A 238 21.08 -0.63 -37.37
CA LYS A 238 21.47 -0.90 -38.75
C LYS A 238 22.90 -1.43 -38.85
N GLU A 239 23.86 -0.74 -38.22
CA GLU A 239 25.27 -1.16 -38.18
C GLU A 239 25.45 -2.50 -37.46
N SER A 240 24.66 -2.76 -36.42
CA SER A 240 24.68 -4.04 -35.69
C SER A 240 24.15 -5.19 -36.54
N ARG A 241 23.11 -4.96 -37.34
CA ARG A 241 22.61 -5.93 -38.32
C ARG A 241 23.65 -6.24 -39.39
N GLU A 242 24.30 -5.22 -39.95
CA GLU A 242 25.37 -5.40 -40.94
C GLU A 242 26.55 -6.18 -40.34
N ARG A 243 26.96 -5.87 -39.10
CA ARG A 243 27.99 -6.63 -38.37
C ARG A 243 27.60 -8.09 -38.17
N LEU A 244 26.35 -8.37 -37.79
CA LEU A 244 25.85 -9.72 -37.58
C LEU A 244 25.80 -10.54 -38.89
N LEU A 245 25.38 -9.91 -40.00
CA LEU A 245 25.38 -10.52 -41.34
C LEU A 245 26.80 -10.82 -41.84
N ALA A 246 27.79 -10.01 -41.47
CA ALA A 246 29.19 -10.23 -41.83
C ALA A 246 29.83 -11.42 -41.11
N VAL A 247 29.24 -11.92 -40.01
CA VAL A 247 29.68 -13.12 -39.28
C VAL A 247 29.63 -14.33 -40.24
N PRO A 248 30.74 -15.01 -40.55
CA PRO A 248 30.75 -16.13 -41.51
C PRO A 248 29.94 -17.34 -41.03
N LEU A 249 29.08 -17.95 -41.86
CA LEU A 249 28.27 -19.12 -41.45
C LEU A 249 29.04 -20.44 -41.46
N LYS A 250 30.25 -20.46 -42.05
CA LYS A 250 31.08 -21.65 -42.22
C LYS A 250 32.46 -21.39 -41.64
N TYR A 251 32.91 -22.28 -40.75
CA TYR A 251 34.23 -22.21 -40.14
C TYR A 251 35.03 -23.47 -40.41
N LYS A 252 36.36 -23.31 -40.52
CA LYS A 252 37.28 -24.44 -40.53
C LYS A 252 37.41 -25.00 -39.12
N LYS A 253 37.56 -26.32 -39.00
CA LYS A 253 37.83 -26.98 -37.73
C LYS A 253 39.12 -26.42 -37.13
N GLY A 254 39.10 -26.03 -35.85
CA GLY A 254 40.21 -25.39 -35.15
C GLY A 254 40.36 -23.87 -35.34
N ASP A 255 39.42 -23.18 -36.00
CA ASP A 255 39.49 -21.73 -36.15
C ASP A 255 39.34 -21.02 -34.79
N LYS A 256 40.41 -20.34 -34.36
CA LYS A 256 40.46 -19.62 -33.08
C LYS A 256 39.50 -18.42 -33.06
N ARG A 257 39.13 -17.89 -34.23
CA ARG A 257 38.23 -16.73 -34.39
C ARG A 257 36.80 -17.00 -33.90
N ILE A 258 36.40 -18.28 -33.81
CA ILE A 258 35.04 -18.66 -33.36
C ILE A 258 34.78 -18.19 -31.93
N TYR A 259 35.80 -18.22 -31.05
CA TYR A 259 35.66 -17.79 -29.67
C TYR A 259 35.49 -16.27 -29.56
N ASP A 260 36.32 -15.50 -30.28
CA ASP A 260 36.27 -14.04 -30.29
C ASP A 260 34.91 -13.56 -30.81
N LEU A 261 34.44 -14.19 -31.89
CA LEU A 261 33.17 -13.87 -32.52
C LEU A 261 31.96 -14.29 -31.67
N HIS A 262 32.05 -15.41 -30.96
CA HIS A 262 31.03 -15.80 -29.98
C HIS A 262 30.90 -14.75 -28.87
N THR A 263 32.03 -14.26 -28.37
CA THR A 263 32.06 -13.23 -27.33
C THR A 263 31.49 -11.90 -27.84
N GLU A 264 31.83 -11.51 -29.07
CA GLU A 264 31.31 -10.30 -29.72
C GLU A 264 29.78 -10.37 -29.92
N VAL A 265 29.27 -11.47 -30.48
CA VAL A 265 27.82 -11.66 -30.67
C VAL A 265 27.08 -11.76 -29.32
N PHE A 266 27.70 -12.35 -28.30
CA PHE A 266 27.12 -12.41 -26.96
C PHE A 266 26.99 -11.02 -26.34
N ALA A 267 28.05 -10.20 -26.45
CA ALA A 267 28.02 -8.82 -26.00
C ALA A 267 26.97 -7.99 -26.76
N LEU A 268 26.86 -8.18 -28.08
CA LEU A 268 25.83 -7.52 -28.88
C LEU A 268 24.42 -7.92 -28.44
N ASN A 269 24.19 -9.22 -28.18
CA ASN A 269 22.89 -9.73 -27.72
C ASN A 269 22.47 -9.09 -26.38
N GLN A 270 23.42 -8.90 -25.45
CA GLN A 270 23.16 -8.23 -24.18
C GLN A 270 22.87 -6.73 -24.35
N GLN A 271 23.57 -6.06 -25.27
CA GLN A 271 23.31 -4.65 -25.60
C GLN A 271 21.92 -4.47 -26.22
N LEU A 272 21.50 -5.37 -27.11
CA LEU A 272 20.16 -5.38 -27.70
C LEU A 272 19.07 -5.57 -26.64
N GLU A 273 19.28 -6.48 -25.68
CA GLU A 273 18.36 -6.68 -24.56
C GLU A 273 18.21 -5.43 -23.69
N ASN A 274 19.30 -4.74 -23.39
CA ASN A 274 19.24 -3.49 -22.64
C ASN A 274 18.51 -2.39 -23.42
N CYS A 275 18.77 -2.30 -24.73
CA CYS A 275 18.10 -1.35 -25.63
C CYS A 275 16.59 -1.58 -25.66
N SER A 276 16.15 -2.83 -25.87
CA SER A 276 14.72 -3.17 -25.91
C SER A 276 14.02 -2.84 -24.60
N GLN A 277 14.62 -3.18 -23.45
CA GLN A 277 14.08 -2.83 -22.13
C GLN A 277 13.94 -1.31 -21.93
N GLN A 278 14.96 -0.53 -22.31
CA GLN A 278 14.92 0.93 -22.18
C GLN A 278 13.85 1.56 -23.09
N VAL A 279 13.76 1.12 -24.34
CA VAL A 279 12.76 1.61 -25.31
C VAL A 279 11.35 1.23 -24.87
N GLN A 280 11.14 0.00 -24.37
CA GLN A 280 9.86 -0.43 -23.81
C GLN A 280 9.44 0.41 -22.60
N LEU A 281 10.38 0.72 -21.69
CA LEU A 281 10.11 1.61 -20.55
C LEU A 281 9.71 3.00 -21.03
N LEU A 282 10.42 3.55 -22.02
CA LEU A 282 10.12 4.87 -22.58
C LEU A 282 8.74 4.88 -23.26
N LEU A 283 8.41 3.87 -24.08
CA LEU A 283 7.08 3.67 -24.67
C LEU A 283 5.99 3.65 -23.58
N ASN A 284 6.10 2.74 -22.61
CA ASN A 284 5.09 2.59 -21.56
C ASN A 284 4.86 3.87 -20.75
N VAL A 285 5.93 4.59 -20.45
CA VAL A 285 5.85 5.81 -19.64
C VAL A 285 5.33 6.98 -20.47
N SER A 286 5.71 7.07 -21.75
CA SER A 286 5.18 8.07 -22.68
C SER A 286 3.71 7.82 -23.01
N ASP A 287 3.27 6.60 -23.31
CA ASP A 287 1.85 6.28 -23.53
C ASP A 287 1.00 6.76 -22.35
N GLN A 288 1.37 6.39 -21.13
CA GLN A 288 0.63 6.81 -19.94
C GLN A 288 0.65 8.32 -19.70
N LEU A 289 1.72 9.01 -20.08
CA LEU A 289 1.79 10.46 -19.98
C LEU A 289 0.76 11.12 -20.91
N PHE A 290 0.49 10.54 -22.08
CA PHE A 290 -0.37 11.11 -23.13
C PHE A 290 -1.78 10.48 -23.21
N ASP A 291 -2.07 9.43 -22.44
CA ASP A 291 -3.35 8.68 -22.52
C ASP A 291 -4.52 9.26 -21.70
N ASP A 292 -4.46 10.54 -21.28
CA ASP A 292 -5.57 11.16 -20.54
C ASP A 292 -6.85 11.22 -21.40
N GLU A 293 -7.98 10.73 -20.86
CA GLU A 293 -9.33 10.95 -21.42
C GLU A 293 -9.74 12.43 -21.37
N THR A 294 -8.98 13.26 -20.66
CA THR A 294 -9.18 14.70 -20.51
C THR A 294 -8.27 15.55 -21.40
N MET A 295 -7.35 14.95 -22.17
CA MET A 295 -6.60 15.69 -23.17
C MET A 295 -7.55 16.09 -24.29
N ASP A 296 -7.52 17.37 -24.68
CA ASP A 296 -8.05 17.79 -25.97
C ASP A 296 -7.59 16.77 -27.03
N GLU A 297 -8.53 16.27 -27.84
CA GLU A 297 -8.27 15.37 -28.98
C GLU A 297 -7.13 15.89 -29.89
N GLU A 298 -6.88 17.20 -29.84
CA GLU A 298 -5.80 17.93 -30.51
C GLU A 298 -4.38 17.56 -30.00
N LYS A 299 -4.21 17.18 -28.73
CA LYS A 299 -2.92 16.73 -28.18
C LYS A 299 -2.68 15.22 -28.37
N LYS A 300 -3.73 14.38 -28.33
CA LYS A 300 -3.64 12.95 -28.71
C LYS A 300 -3.31 12.77 -30.20
N SER A 301 -3.70 13.74 -31.02
CA SER A 301 -3.38 13.81 -32.45
C SER A 301 -2.11 14.61 -32.78
N ASP A 302 -1.26 14.95 -31.78
CA ASP A 302 0.00 15.64 -32.07
C ASP A 302 0.88 14.73 -32.96
N THR A 303 1.03 15.15 -34.21
CA THR A 303 1.87 14.49 -35.22
C THR A 303 3.27 14.16 -34.71
N ARG A 304 3.83 14.97 -33.80
CA ARG A 304 5.16 14.75 -33.21
C ARG A 304 5.16 13.60 -32.22
N TYR A 305 4.09 13.46 -31.43
CA TYR A 305 3.92 12.34 -30.51
C TYR A 305 3.86 11.03 -31.29
N MET A 306 3.00 10.98 -32.31
CA MET A 306 2.84 9.80 -33.17
C MET A 306 4.13 9.45 -33.91
N GLU A 307 4.91 10.43 -34.35
CA GLU A 307 6.23 10.21 -34.94
C GLU A 307 7.20 9.56 -33.94
N ILE A 308 7.32 10.11 -32.73
CA ILE A 308 8.20 9.56 -31.68
C ILE A 308 7.76 8.14 -31.29
N GLN A 309 6.46 7.91 -31.09
CA GLN A 309 5.90 6.59 -30.79
C GLN A 309 6.20 5.56 -31.88
N SER A 310 6.01 5.95 -33.14
CA SER A 310 6.29 5.10 -34.30
C SER A 310 7.77 4.73 -34.37
N ARG A 311 8.67 5.69 -34.17
CA ARG A 311 10.12 5.45 -34.16
C ARG A 311 10.54 4.54 -33.02
N LEU A 312 10.07 4.79 -31.80
CA LEU A 312 10.32 3.93 -30.64
C LEU A 312 9.83 2.49 -30.88
N SER A 313 8.62 2.34 -31.42
CA SER A 313 8.06 1.02 -31.77
C SER A 313 8.88 0.30 -32.84
N CYS A 314 9.40 1.04 -33.82
CA CYS A 314 10.29 0.50 -34.85
C CYS A 314 11.62 0.03 -34.26
N ILE A 315 12.27 0.86 -33.43
CA ILE A 315 13.52 0.52 -32.73
C ILE A 315 13.34 -0.72 -31.86
N LEU A 316 12.24 -0.79 -31.08
CA LEU A 316 11.93 -1.94 -30.24
C LEU A 316 11.84 -3.21 -31.08
N LYS A 317 11.00 -3.20 -32.12
CA LYS A 317 10.81 -4.35 -33.01
C LYS A 317 12.12 -4.78 -33.67
N GLU A 318 12.88 -3.85 -34.22
CA GLU A 318 14.17 -4.16 -34.85
C GLU A 318 15.17 -4.74 -33.85
N SER A 319 15.19 -4.22 -32.61
CA SER A 319 16.09 -4.71 -31.56
C SER A 319 15.76 -6.16 -31.14
N GLU A 320 14.47 -6.49 -31.00
CA GLU A 320 14.00 -7.84 -30.67
C GLU A 320 14.28 -8.82 -31.81
N GLU A 321 14.03 -8.43 -33.07
CA GLU A 321 14.38 -9.23 -34.24
C GLU A 321 15.90 -9.53 -34.28
N LEU A 322 16.73 -8.50 -34.10
CA LEU A 322 18.19 -8.64 -34.06
C LEU A 322 18.66 -9.53 -32.90
N GLN A 323 17.98 -9.46 -31.76
CA GLN A 323 18.27 -10.31 -30.59
C GLN A 323 17.96 -11.78 -30.88
N THR A 324 16.86 -12.07 -31.61
CA THR A 324 16.56 -13.44 -32.05
C THR A 324 17.62 -13.97 -33.01
N GLU A 325 18.06 -13.15 -33.97
CA GLU A 325 19.11 -13.50 -34.93
C GLU A 325 20.46 -13.73 -34.22
N CYS A 326 20.81 -12.88 -33.25
CA CYS A 326 22.00 -13.07 -32.39
C CYS A 326 21.92 -14.38 -31.61
N SER A 327 20.76 -14.71 -31.06
CA SER A 327 20.54 -15.94 -30.29
C SER A 327 20.70 -17.19 -31.16
N GLU A 328 20.19 -17.18 -32.38
CA GLU A 328 20.41 -18.24 -33.37
C GLU A 328 21.90 -18.38 -33.73
N ARG A 329 22.57 -17.24 -33.95
CA ARG A 329 24.00 -17.20 -34.28
C ARG A 329 24.85 -17.75 -33.14
N LEU A 330 24.54 -17.37 -31.90
CA LEU A 330 25.18 -17.88 -30.69
C LEU A 330 25.00 -19.38 -30.53
N SER A 331 23.82 -19.91 -30.88
CA SER A 331 23.56 -21.36 -30.88
C SER A 331 24.50 -22.09 -31.86
N ILE A 332 24.66 -21.56 -33.07
CA ILE A 332 25.58 -22.14 -34.08
C ILE A 332 27.03 -22.08 -33.60
N LEU A 333 27.49 -20.90 -33.14
CA LEU A 333 28.86 -20.70 -32.67
C LEU A 333 29.16 -21.58 -31.44
N SER A 334 28.22 -21.72 -30.52
CA SER A 334 28.33 -22.60 -29.35
C SER A 334 28.49 -24.07 -29.75
N LYS A 335 27.70 -24.55 -30.74
CA LYS A 335 27.83 -25.91 -31.29
C LYS A 335 29.20 -26.14 -31.93
N LEU A 336 29.73 -25.15 -32.65
CA LEU A 336 31.05 -25.23 -33.27
C LEU A 336 32.20 -25.23 -32.25
N LEU A 337 32.07 -24.44 -31.18
CA LEU A 337 33.04 -24.46 -30.07
C LEU A 337 33.04 -25.82 -29.36
N LEU A 338 31.88 -26.45 -29.17
CA LEU A 338 31.76 -27.81 -28.64
C LEU A 338 32.40 -28.83 -29.59
N ALA A 339 32.12 -28.76 -30.90
CA ALA A 339 32.69 -29.66 -31.90
C ALA A 339 34.22 -29.53 -32.01
N ASN A 340 34.77 -28.32 -31.87
CA ASN A 340 36.22 -28.10 -31.83
C ASN A 340 36.88 -28.65 -30.55
N ARG A 341 36.13 -28.82 -29.45
CA ARG A 341 36.64 -29.47 -28.23
C ARG A 341 36.68 -31.00 -28.34
N ILE A 342 35.90 -31.63 -29.23
CA ILE A 342 35.71 -33.10 -29.30
C ILE A 342 36.48 -33.71 -30.48
N SER A 343 37.77 -33.41 -30.65
CA SER A 343 38.61 -34.13 -31.61
C SER A 343 39.56 -35.09 -30.87
N PRO A 344 39.38 -36.44 -30.95
CA PRO A 344 40.38 -37.41 -30.49
C PRO A 344 41.55 -37.50 -31.48
N LEU A 345 42.75 -37.75 -30.94
CA LEU A 345 44.04 -37.94 -31.61
C LEU A 345 44.05 -39.11 -32.62
N PRO A 346 44.97 -39.12 -33.61
CA PRO A 346 45.31 -40.32 -34.36
C PRO A 346 46.05 -41.35 -33.47
N GLU A 347 45.84 -42.62 -33.78
CA GLU A 347 46.55 -43.78 -33.23
C GLU A 347 48.06 -43.63 -33.37
N GLU A 348 48.82 -43.92 -32.31
CA GLU A 348 50.22 -44.33 -32.43
C GLU A 348 50.56 -45.39 -31.39
N GLN A 349 51.07 -46.51 -31.90
CA GLN A 349 51.60 -47.63 -31.15
C GLN A 349 52.97 -47.27 -30.54
N ALA A 350 53.24 -47.95 -29.42
CA ALA A 350 54.55 -48.43 -28.96
C ALA A 350 55.52 -47.45 -28.24
N ASN A 351 55.87 -47.92 -27.05
CA ASN A 351 57.17 -47.87 -26.37
C ASN A 351 57.57 -46.62 -25.57
N ASP A 352 57.37 -46.80 -24.25
CA ASP A 352 58.39 -46.85 -23.18
C ASP A 352 59.19 -45.58 -22.79
N SER A 353 59.10 -45.34 -21.48
CA SER A 353 59.92 -44.58 -20.53
C SER A 353 60.61 -43.28 -20.96
N SER A 354 60.21 -42.18 -20.31
CA SER A 354 60.98 -41.49 -19.25
C SER A 354 60.57 -40.02 -19.08
N GLU A 355 60.59 -39.59 -17.82
CA GLU A 355 60.70 -38.21 -17.29
C GLU A 355 59.47 -37.28 -17.19
N GLU A 356 59.17 -37.01 -15.91
CA GLU A 356 58.38 -35.89 -15.39
C GLU A 356 58.87 -34.53 -15.88
N ASN A 357 57.92 -33.70 -16.34
CA ASN A 357 57.64 -32.32 -15.87
C ASN A 357 56.97 -31.52 -17.00
N ARG A 358 55.65 -31.41 -16.97
CA ARG A 358 54.90 -30.37 -17.69
C ARG A 358 53.79 -29.85 -16.78
N PRO A 359 53.58 -28.52 -16.68
CA PRO A 359 52.65 -27.95 -15.72
C PRO A 359 51.21 -28.35 -16.09
N PRO A 360 50.28 -28.41 -15.11
CA PRO A 360 48.90 -28.76 -15.39
C PRO A 360 48.33 -27.72 -16.36
N THR A 361 47.81 -28.19 -17.50
CA THR A 361 47.14 -27.33 -18.47
C THR A 361 45.98 -26.61 -17.76
N LYS A 362 45.91 -25.28 -17.92
CA LYS A 362 44.92 -24.37 -17.29
C LYS A 362 43.45 -24.82 -17.44
N ILE A 363 43.18 -25.74 -18.37
CA ILE A 363 41.87 -26.33 -18.68
C ILE A 363 41.41 -27.33 -17.60
N ARG A 364 42.31 -28.11 -16.98
CA ARG A 364 41.94 -29.07 -15.91
C ARG A 364 41.49 -28.36 -14.64
N GLN A 365 42.08 -27.19 -14.36
CA GLN A 365 41.70 -26.33 -13.22
C GLN A 365 40.36 -25.62 -13.47
N CYS A 366 40.08 -25.15 -14.69
CA CYS A 366 38.83 -24.48 -15.04
C CYS A 366 37.61 -25.43 -15.02
N CYS A 367 37.77 -26.66 -15.54
CA CYS A 367 36.71 -27.68 -15.46
C CYS A 367 36.42 -28.12 -14.02
N GLN A 368 37.45 -28.24 -13.17
CA GLN A 368 37.25 -28.52 -11.75
C GLN A 368 36.58 -27.34 -11.01
N TYR A 369 36.85 -26.11 -11.41
CA TYR A 369 36.18 -24.92 -10.87
C TYR A 369 34.71 -24.85 -11.28
N LEU A 370 34.40 -25.07 -12.57
CA LEU A 370 33.01 -25.08 -13.07
C LEU A 370 32.18 -26.22 -12.49
N VAL A 371 32.77 -27.41 -12.29
CA VAL A 371 32.09 -28.52 -11.61
C VAL A 371 31.84 -28.21 -10.13
N ARG A 372 32.76 -27.50 -9.46
CA ARG A 372 32.55 -27.04 -8.06
C ARG A 372 31.47 -25.96 -7.98
N VAL A 373 31.48 -24.99 -8.89
CA VAL A 373 30.48 -23.91 -8.96
C VAL A 373 29.10 -24.46 -9.30
N ALA A 374 28.99 -25.38 -10.26
CA ALA A 374 27.73 -26.04 -10.58
C ALA A 374 27.19 -26.88 -9.42
N ARG A 375 28.06 -27.59 -8.70
CA ARG A 375 27.66 -28.42 -7.55
C ARG A 375 27.20 -27.59 -6.35
N ALA A 376 27.60 -26.31 -6.26
CA ALA A 376 27.12 -25.37 -5.25
C ALA A 376 25.89 -24.55 -5.69
N SER A 377 25.80 -24.18 -6.98
CA SER A 377 24.72 -23.34 -7.53
C SER A 377 23.42 -24.10 -7.77
N ILE A 378 23.49 -25.34 -8.26
CA ILE A 378 22.31 -26.15 -8.57
C ILE A 378 21.41 -26.41 -7.34
N PRO A 379 21.92 -26.77 -6.14
CA PRO A 379 21.07 -26.93 -4.97
C PRO A 379 20.44 -25.59 -4.51
N LEU A 380 21.16 -24.48 -4.62
CA LEU A 380 20.62 -23.15 -4.31
C LEU A 380 19.51 -22.73 -5.27
N GLN A 381 19.67 -22.99 -6.57
CA GLN A 381 18.65 -22.72 -7.58
C GLN A 381 17.42 -23.64 -7.41
N ALA A 382 17.63 -24.90 -7.01
CA ALA A 382 16.54 -25.82 -6.69
C ALA A 382 15.76 -25.35 -5.44
N ILE A 383 16.44 -24.88 -4.39
CA ILE A 383 15.81 -24.32 -3.18
C ILE A 383 15.05 -23.04 -3.54
N LEU A 384 15.60 -22.16 -4.38
CA LEU A 384 14.93 -20.95 -4.83
C LEU A 384 13.64 -21.26 -5.60
N LEU A 385 13.67 -22.25 -6.50
CA LEU A 385 12.48 -22.72 -7.21
C LEU A 385 11.45 -23.36 -6.27
N LEU A 386 11.90 -24.06 -5.23
CA LEU A 386 11.03 -24.65 -4.21
C LEU A 386 10.37 -23.56 -3.36
N LEU A 387 11.12 -22.52 -2.97
CA LEU A 387 10.60 -21.35 -2.26
C LEU A 387 9.62 -20.55 -3.12
N LEU A 388 9.91 -20.41 -4.41
CA LEU A 388 9.01 -19.77 -5.36
C LEU A 388 7.70 -20.58 -5.50
N GLY A 389 7.80 -21.91 -5.63
CA GLY A 389 6.64 -22.81 -5.62
C GLY A 389 5.83 -22.76 -4.32
N ALA A 390 6.50 -22.66 -3.17
CA ALA A 390 5.84 -22.50 -1.87
C ALA A 390 5.14 -21.14 -1.74
N ALA A 391 5.69 -20.07 -2.32
CA ALA A 391 5.04 -18.76 -2.36
C ALA A 391 3.74 -18.77 -3.19
N PHE A 392 3.63 -19.66 -4.18
CA PHE A 392 2.39 -19.89 -4.96
C PHE A 392 1.35 -20.78 -4.25
N LEU A 393 1.74 -21.47 -3.17
CA LEU A 393 0.84 -22.30 -2.36
C LEU A 393 0.29 -21.55 -1.12
N ILE A 394 0.76 -20.32 -0.87
CA ILE A 394 0.14 -19.42 0.12
C ILE A 394 -1.23 -19.01 -0.43
N PRO A 395 -2.34 -19.28 0.28
CA PRO A 395 -3.67 -18.86 -0.16
C PRO A 395 -3.68 -17.33 -0.26
N ARG A 396 -3.86 -16.82 -1.47
CA ARG A 396 -4.21 -15.41 -1.68
C ARG A 396 -5.68 -15.27 -1.32
N ASP A 397 -5.98 -14.57 -0.23
CA ASP A 397 -7.35 -14.15 0.06
C ASP A 397 -7.89 -13.35 -1.15
N GLU A 398 -9.00 -13.82 -1.71
CA GLU A 398 -9.57 -13.42 -3.00
C GLU A 398 -10.36 -12.09 -2.96
N GLU A 399 -10.06 -11.15 -2.06
CA GLU A 399 -10.85 -9.90 -1.96
C GLU A 399 -10.18 -8.65 -2.57
N GLU A 400 -8.90 -8.68 -2.96
CA GLU A 400 -8.22 -7.47 -3.49
C GLU A 400 -8.04 -7.42 -5.02
N ILE A 401 -8.45 -8.45 -5.77
CA ILE A 401 -8.14 -8.53 -7.22
C ILE A 401 -9.10 -7.70 -8.09
N SER A 402 -10.25 -7.27 -7.56
CA SER A 402 -11.25 -6.53 -8.36
C SER A 402 -10.92 -5.04 -8.60
N CYS A 403 -9.99 -4.44 -7.87
CA CYS A 403 -9.71 -3.00 -8.00
C CYS A 403 -8.51 -2.64 -8.90
N ARG A 404 -7.76 -3.61 -9.43
CA ARG A 404 -6.57 -3.34 -10.27
C ARG A 404 -6.86 -3.03 -11.74
N LEU A 405 -8.08 -3.29 -12.21
CA LEU A 405 -8.46 -3.15 -13.63
C LEU A 405 -9.37 -1.94 -13.93
N SER A 406 -9.70 -1.10 -12.93
CA SER A 406 -10.63 0.04 -13.12
C SER A 406 -10.00 1.42 -12.88
N ASN A 407 -8.70 1.51 -12.59
CA ASN A 407 -8.05 2.77 -12.22
C ASN A 407 -7.43 3.46 -13.45
N ASN A 408 -8.27 4.02 -14.32
CA ASN A 408 -7.80 4.93 -15.37
C ASN A 408 -7.38 6.26 -14.71
N PHE A 409 -6.15 6.71 -15.02
CA PHE A 409 -5.47 7.88 -14.46
C PHE A 409 -6.33 9.16 -14.45
N ALA A 410 -7.16 9.36 -15.48
CA ALA A 410 -8.09 10.48 -15.63
C ALA A 410 -9.08 10.60 -14.45
N SER A 411 -9.48 9.49 -13.84
CA SER A 411 -10.38 9.54 -12.69
C SER A 411 -9.69 10.04 -11.42
N SER A 412 -8.36 9.92 -11.30
CA SER A 412 -7.61 10.27 -10.10
C SER A 412 -7.45 11.79 -9.91
N LEU A 413 -7.35 12.54 -11.01
CA LEU A 413 -7.12 13.98 -11.03
C LEU A 413 -8.40 14.81 -11.13
N ASN A 414 -9.57 14.18 -11.23
CA ASN A 414 -10.83 14.89 -11.12
C ASN A 414 -10.91 15.58 -9.75
N THR A 415 -10.85 16.92 -9.75
CA THR A 415 -11.25 17.75 -8.62
C THR A 415 -12.58 17.23 -8.13
N MET A 416 -12.67 16.84 -6.84
CA MET A 416 -13.92 16.32 -6.32
C MET A 416 -15.02 17.33 -6.61
N LEU A 417 -16.08 16.90 -7.29
CA LEU A 417 -17.29 17.69 -7.47
C LEU A 417 -17.62 18.34 -6.13
N ARG A 418 -17.48 19.67 -6.10
CA ARG A 418 -17.81 20.46 -4.92
C ARG A 418 -19.30 20.22 -4.67
N TYR A 419 -19.59 19.62 -3.53
CA TYR A 419 -20.92 19.47 -2.99
C TYR A 419 -21.08 20.45 -1.84
N PRO A 420 -21.19 21.77 -2.13
CA PRO A 420 -21.34 22.76 -1.09
C PRO A 420 -22.65 22.57 -0.30
N ASP A 421 -23.67 21.89 -0.86
CA ASP A 421 -25.02 21.79 -0.26
C ASP A 421 -25.73 20.41 -0.33
N GLY A 422 -25.04 19.29 -0.55
CA GLY A 422 -25.69 17.96 -0.54
C GLY A 422 -24.86 16.84 -1.19
N PRO A 423 -25.18 15.54 -1.02
CA PRO A 423 -24.30 14.45 -1.43
C PRO A 423 -24.19 14.27 -2.95
N PRO A 424 -23.14 13.56 -3.45
CA PRO A 424 -23.08 13.11 -4.84
C PRO A 424 -24.27 12.23 -5.23
N PRO A 425 -24.79 12.37 -6.47
CA PRO A 425 -25.77 11.43 -6.98
C PRO A 425 -25.11 10.05 -7.06
N VAL A 426 -25.85 9.05 -6.58
CA VAL A 426 -25.48 7.62 -6.52
C VAL A 426 -25.20 7.07 -7.91
#